data_AF-A0A838D4P0-F1
#
_entry.id   AF-A0A838D4P0-F1
#
_cell.length_a   1.000
_cell.length_b   1.000
_cell.length_c   1.000
_cell.angle_alpha   90.00
_cell.angle_beta   90.00
_cell.angle_gamma   90.00
#
_symmetry.space_group_name_H-M   'P 1'
#
loop_
_entity.id
_entity.type
_entity.pdbx_description
1 polymer ?
#
loop_
_entity_poly.entity_id
_entity_poly.type
_entity_poly.pdbx_seq_one_letter_code
_entity_poly.pdbx_strand_id
1 'polypeptide(L)'
;NVYAINENVSSCSLSEATVIFSWFTDEKINKLLSKKFESELDNGSRIISIWSPPDLFLPDKINFPILVCEKPFKTGVDIKDQLKAIYKSDCIDFTASWNLADRYIKSFGTVDPSHHRFLNILQSLIIWFNARDLGIACENEIPPPVKSYVEILKYFFNIDLTDFY
;
A
#
# COMPACT_ATOMS: atom_id res chain seq x y z
N ASN A 1 -13.05 -24.10 -11.70
CA ASN A 1 -13.81 -24.11 -10.42
C ASN A 1 -13.10 -23.20 -9.44
N VAL A 2 -13.83 -22.28 -8.81
CA VAL A 2 -13.32 -21.44 -7.73
C VAL A 2 -13.98 -21.93 -6.45
N TYR A 3 -13.20 -22.18 -5.42
CA TYR A 3 -13.70 -22.62 -4.11
C TYR A 3 -13.32 -21.57 -3.08
N ALA A 4 -14.24 -21.24 -2.19
CA ALA A 4 -13.96 -20.40 -1.03
C ALA A 4 -13.59 -21.31 0.15
N ILE A 5 -12.45 -21.03 0.76
CA ILE A 5 -11.97 -21.74 1.94
C ILE A 5 -11.92 -20.73 3.09
N ASN A 6 -12.50 -21.08 4.23
CA ASN A 6 -12.46 -20.27 5.45
C ASN A 6 -11.55 -20.95 6.46
N GLU A 7 -10.27 -20.62 6.39
CA GLU A 7 -9.24 -21.16 7.27
C GLU A 7 -8.39 -20.03 7.85
N ASN A 8 -7.76 -20.30 9.01
CA ASN A 8 -6.77 -19.38 9.55
C ASN A 8 -5.51 -19.42 8.69
N VAL A 9 -5.18 -18.28 8.08
CA VAL A 9 -4.01 -18.13 7.20
C VAL A 9 -2.68 -18.48 7.90
N SER A 10 -2.65 -18.38 9.23
CA SER A 10 -1.49 -18.76 10.04
C SER A 10 -1.21 -20.26 10.03
N SER A 11 -2.24 -21.09 9.85
CA SER A 11 -2.15 -22.55 9.92
C SER A 11 -2.39 -23.27 8.60
N CYS A 12 -3.03 -22.63 7.61
CA CYS A 12 -3.27 -23.26 6.31
C CYS A 12 -1.95 -23.48 5.55
N SER A 13 -1.87 -24.55 4.75
CA SER A 13 -0.71 -24.79 3.88
C SER A 13 -0.80 -23.96 2.61
N LEU A 14 0.33 -23.38 2.21
CA LEU A 14 0.48 -22.63 0.97
C LEU A 14 1.25 -23.41 -0.11
N SER A 15 1.65 -24.65 0.15
CA SER A 15 2.59 -25.40 -0.70
C SER A 15 2.10 -25.64 -2.14
N GLU A 16 0.79 -25.72 -2.36
CA GLU A 16 0.22 -25.92 -3.70
C GLU A 16 -0.02 -24.59 -4.45
N ALA A 17 0.18 -23.45 -3.79
CA ALA A 17 -0.10 -22.14 -4.37
C ALA A 17 1.03 -21.70 -5.30
N THR A 18 0.70 -21.42 -6.56
CA THR A 18 1.64 -20.82 -7.54
C THR A 18 1.47 -19.31 -7.68
N VAL A 19 0.31 -18.78 -7.28
CA VAL A 19 0.00 -17.36 -7.24
C VAL A 19 -0.82 -17.09 -5.98
N ILE A 20 -0.41 -16.09 -5.20
CA ILE A 20 -1.12 -15.63 -4.00
C ILE A 20 -1.47 -14.16 -4.19
N PHE A 21 -2.72 -13.81 -3.93
CA PHE A 21 -3.12 -12.43 -3.72
C PHE A 21 -3.07 -12.12 -2.22
N SER A 22 -2.16 -11.23 -1.80
CA SER A 22 -1.98 -10.83 -0.41
C SER A 22 -2.30 -9.34 -0.25
N TRP A 23 -3.31 -9.04 0.56
CA TRP A 23 -3.74 -7.67 0.83
C TRP A 23 -4.04 -7.48 2.33
N PHE A 24 -2.98 -7.55 3.14
CA PHE A 24 -3.05 -7.33 4.58
C PHE A 24 -2.34 -6.02 4.93
N THR A 25 -2.94 -5.23 5.83
CA THR A 25 -2.33 -4.00 6.36
C THR A 25 -1.59 -4.22 7.68
N ASP A 26 -1.90 -5.31 8.40
CA ASP A 26 -1.28 -5.62 9.68
C ASP A 26 0.15 -6.14 9.51
N GLU A 27 1.11 -5.47 10.16
CA GLU A 27 2.54 -5.81 10.08
C GLU A 27 2.85 -7.21 10.62
N LYS A 28 2.18 -7.64 11.70
CA LYS A 28 2.41 -8.96 12.29
C LYS A 28 1.94 -10.07 11.36
N ILE A 29 0.79 -9.86 10.71
CA ILE A 29 0.28 -10.79 9.69
C ILE A 29 1.24 -10.82 8.50
N ASN A 30 1.65 -9.67 7.98
CA ASN A 30 2.58 -9.60 6.85
C ASN A 30 3.90 -10.32 7.17
N LYS A 31 4.49 -10.09 8.36
CA LYS A 31 5.72 -10.76 8.79
C LYS A 31 5.56 -12.28 8.94
N LEU A 32 4.40 -12.72 9.43
CA LEU A 32 4.09 -14.15 9.52
C LEU A 32 3.97 -14.76 8.11
N LEU A 33 3.23 -14.10 7.22
CA LEU A 33 3.01 -14.59 5.86
C LEU A 33 4.29 -14.60 5.03
N SER A 34 5.13 -13.57 5.12
CA SER A 34 6.41 -13.54 4.40
C SER A 34 7.30 -14.73 4.75
N LYS A 35 7.35 -15.12 6.03
CA LYS A 35 8.05 -16.35 6.44
C LYS A 35 7.45 -17.60 5.79
N LYS A 36 6.12 -17.70 5.74
CA LYS A 36 5.44 -18.84 5.10
C LYS A 36 5.65 -18.86 3.59
N PHE A 37 5.62 -17.70 2.93
CA PHE A 37 5.91 -17.59 1.50
C PHE A 37 7.32 -18.09 1.19
N GLU A 38 8.29 -17.72 2.02
CA GLU A 38 9.67 -18.18 1.89
C GLU A 38 9.86 -19.67 2.20
N SER A 39 9.10 -20.24 3.15
CA SER A 39 9.28 -21.65 3.51
C SER A 39 8.46 -22.63 2.68
N GLU A 40 7.26 -22.26 2.25
CA GLU A 40 6.27 -23.20 1.70
C GLU A 40 6.10 -23.12 0.18
N LEU A 41 6.34 -21.96 -0.44
CA LEU A 41 6.11 -21.80 -1.88
C LEU A 41 7.25 -22.39 -2.71
N ASP A 42 6.93 -22.91 -3.89
CA ASP A 42 7.94 -23.32 -4.87
C ASP A 42 8.58 -22.10 -5.57
N ASN A 43 9.80 -22.26 -6.08
CA ASN A 43 10.44 -21.24 -6.91
C ASN A 43 9.58 -20.91 -8.14
N GLY A 44 9.51 -19.63 -8.51
CA GLY A 44 8.62 -19.13 -9.56
C GLY A 44 7.20 -18.82 -9.09
N SER A 45 6.86 -19.12 -7.82
CA SER A 45 5.60 -18.68 -7.23
C SER A 45 5.55 -17.15 -7.11
N ARG A 46 4.36 -16.57 -7.25
CA ARG A 46 4.17 -15.11 -7.31
C ARG A 46 3.24 -14.62 -6.21
N ILE A 47 3.64 -13.53 -5.56
CA ILE A 47 2.77 -12.76 -4.66
C ILE A 47 2.31 -11.51 -5.40
N ILE A 48 1.00 -11.33 -5.49
CA ILE A 48 0.35 -10.14 -6.00
C ILE A 48 -0.17 -9.35 -4.80
N SER A 49 0.19 -8.07 -4.72
CA SER A 49 -0.31 -7.18 -3.67
C SER A 49 -0.78 -5.85 -4.23
N ILE A 50 -1.49 -5.09 -3.39
CA ILE A 50 -1.95 -3.74 -3.68
C ILE A 50 -1.15 -2.77 -2.81
N TRP A 51 -0.67 -1.68 -3.42
CA TRP A 51 0.01 -0.56 -2.77
C TRP A 51 1.43 -0.83 -2.29
N SER A 52 1.62 -1.90 -1.52
CA SER A 52 2.89 -2.31 -0.96
C SER A 52 3.03 -3.83 -1.00
N PRO A 53 4.23 -4.36 -1.21
CA PRO A 53 4.48 -5.79 -1.09
C PRO A 53 4.55 -6.17 0.40
N PRO A 54 4.33 -7.46 0.75
CA PRO A 54 4.44 -7.91 2.14
C PRO A 54 5.85 -7.75 2.69
N ASP A 55 5.93 -7.36 3.98
CA ASP A 55 7.21 -7.15 4.69
C ASP A 55 8.13 -6.19 3.91
N LEU A 56 9.40 -6.55 3.70
CA LEU A 56 10.38 -5.75 2.95
C LEU A 56 10.64 -6.28 1.54
N PHE A 57 9.73 -7.10 0.97
CA PHE A 57 9.89 -7.59 -0.39
C PHE A 57 9.99 -6.45 -1.41
N LEU A 58 10.76 -6.66 -2.47
CA LEU A 58 10.90 -5.74 -3.59
C LEU A 58 10.18 -6.34 -4.80
N PRO A 59 9.36 -5.55 -5.52
CA PRO A 59 8.59 -6.07 -6.65
C PRO A 59 9.47 -6.32 -7.86
N ASP A 60 9.20 -7.42 -8.56
CA ASP A 60 9.77 -7.74 -9.87
C ASP A 60 8.99 -7.06 -11.00
N LYS A 61 7.68 -6.86 -10.81
CA LYS A 61 6.83 -6.11 -11.75
C LYS A 61 5.96 -5.12 -11.00
N ILE A 62 5.86 -3.92 -11.56
CA ILE A 62 5.05 -2.83 -11.01
C ILE A 62 4.07 -2.40 -12.11
N ASN A 63 2.78 -2.64 -11.87
CA ASN A 63 1.69 -1.99 -12.58
C ASN A 63 0.82 -1.30 -11.54
N PHE A 64 1.40 -0.25 -10.95
CA PHE A 64 0.83 0.42 -9.79
C PHE A 64 -0.64 0.76 -9.99
N PRO A 65 -1.52 0.41 -9.03
CA PRO A 65 -1.22 0.00 -7.65
C PRO A 65 -0.96 -1.50 -7.44
N ILE A 66 -0.93 -2.31 -8.50
CA ILE A 66 -0.63 -3.75 -8.43
C ILE A 66 0.88 -4.00 -8.49
N LEU A 67 1.37 -4.79 -7.54
CA LEU A 67 2.77 -5.19 -7.43
C LEU A 67 2.87 -6.71 -7.50
N VAL A 68 3.93 -7.21 -8.14
CA VAL A 68 4.21 -8.65 -8.21
C VAL A 68 5.64 -8.91 -7.74
N CYS A 69 5.75 -9.78 -6.75
CA CYS A 69 7.02 -10.36 -6.28
C CYS A 69 7.08 -11.83 -6.70
N GLU A 70 8.22 -12.29 -7.19
CA GLU A 70 8.43 -13.67 -7.61
C GLU A 70 9.49 -14.35 -6.74
N LYS A 71 9.29 -15.62 -6.41
CA LYS A 71 10.24 -16.40 -5.61
C LYS A 71 11.40 -16.90 -6.51
N PRO A 72 12.69 -16.76 -6.10
CA PRO A 72 13.19 -16.28 -4.81
C PRO A 72 12.98 -14.77 -4.63
N PHE A 73 12.39 -14.39 -3.50
CA PHE A 73 12.00 -13.00 -3.26
C PHE A 73 13.23 -12.12 -3.02
N LYS A 74 13.21 -10.92 -3.61
CA LYS A 74 14.16 -9.86 -3.31
C LYS A 74 13.67 -9.11 -2.08
N THR A 75 14.56 -8.80 -1.15
CA THR A 75 14.22 -8.11 0.09
C THR A 75 15.09 -6.86 0.24
N GLY A 76 14.46 -5.73 0.51
CA GLY A 76 15.13 -4.48 0.83
C GLY A 76 15.67 -4.47 2.26
N VAL A 77 16.51 -3.49 2.56
CA VAL A 77 17.02 -3.24 3.92
C VAL A 77 15.96 -2.56 4.78
N ASP A 78 15.22 -1.63 4.17
CA ASP A 78 14.16 -0.86 4.82
C ASP A 78 13.06 -0.44 3.83
N ILE A 79 12.06 0.28 4.33
CA ILE A 79 10.93 0.78 3.55
C ILE A 79 11.34 1.76 2.43
N LYS A 80 12.50 2.42 2.54
CA LYS A 80 12.99 3.35 1.51
C LYS A 80 13.41 2.59 0.26
N ASP A 81 13.88 1.36 0.39
CA ASP A 81 14.17 0.52 -0.79
C ASP A 81 12.90 0.17 -1.57
N GLN A 82 11.79 -0.10 -0.88
CA GLN A 82 10.49 -0.26 -1.53
C GLN A 82 10.05 1.04 -2.19
N LEU A 83 10.24 2.18 -1.52
CA LEU A 83 9.88 3.48 -2.07
C LEU A 83 10.63 3.76 -3.38
N LYS A 84 11.96 3.54 -3.39
CA LYS A 84 12.80 3.65 -4.59
C LYS A 84 12.40 2.65 -5.67
N ALA A 85 12.06 1.42 -5.30
CA ALA A 85 11.67 0.40 -6.26
C ALA A 85 10.34 0.75 -6.96
N ILE A 86 9.31 1.13 -6.19
CA ILE A 86 7.94 1.32 -6.65
C ILE A 86 7.74 2.73 -7.24
N TYR A 87 8.19 3.76 -6.54
CA TYR A 87 7.86 5.15 -6.83
C TYR A 87 9.01 5.96 -7.44
N LYS A 88 10.23 5.38 -7.49
CA LYS A 88 11.43 6.04 -8.00
C LYS A 88 11.77 7.33 -7.24
N SER A 89 11.48 7.37 -5.94
CA SER A 89 11.72 8.51 -5.05
C SER A 89 12.31 8.06 -3.72
N ASP A 90 13.01 8.97 -3.04
CA ASP A 90 13.59 8.77 -1.70
C ASP A 90 12.64 9.19 -0.56
N CYS A 91 11.62 9.98 -0.88
CA CYS A 91 10.58 10.41 0.04
C CYS A 91 9.26 10.67 -0.70
N ILE A 92 8.16 10.84 0.04
CA ILE A 92 6.84 11.19 -0.49
C ILE A 92 6.50 12.60 0.00
N ASP A 93 6.36 13.55 -0.93
CA ASP A 93 5.77 14.86 -0.64
C ASP A 93 4.24 14.82 -0.82
N PHE A 94 3.55 15.90 -0.47
CA PHE A 94 2.10 15.95 -0.63
C PHE A 94 1.64 15.90 -2.11
N THR A 95 2.47 16.38 -3.05
CA THR A 95 2.16 16.32 -4.49
C THR A 95 2.21 14.89 -5.00
N ALA A 96 3.22 14.12 -4.59
CA ALA A 96 3.35 12.71 -4.85
C ALA A 96 2.17 11.95 -4.24
N SER A 97 1.81 12.24 -3.00
CA SER A 97 0.62 11.66 -2.34
C SER A 97 -0.65 11.88 -3.15
N TRP A 98 -0.85 13.09 -3.69
CA TRP A 98 -1.96 13.42 -4.58
C TRP A 98 -1.98 12.63 -5.89
N ASN A 99 -0.83 12.53 -6.54
CA ASN A 99 -0.73 11.79 -7.80
C ASN A 99 -0.89 10.28 -7.61
N LEU A 100 -0.42 9.74 -6.49
CA LEU A 100 -0.58 8.33 -6.13
C LEU A 100 -2.05 8.00 -5.83
N ALA A 101 -2.73 8.85 -5.06
CA ALA A 101 -4.17 8.73 -4.81
C ALA A 101 -4.98 8.75 -6.12
N ASP A 102 -4.67 9.67 -7.03
CA ASP A 102 -5.39 9.78 -8.30
C ASP A 102 -5.21 8.54 -9.18
N ARG A 103 -3.97 8.03 -9.26
CA ARG A 103 -3.66 6.78 -9.97
C ARG A 103 -4.34 5.57 -9.35
N TYR A 104 -4.39 5.51 -8.01
CA TYR A 104 -5.08 4.45 -7.29
C TYR A 104 -6.56 4.39 -7.66
N ILE A 105 -7.24 5.53 -7.54
CA ILE A 105 -8.68 5.66 -7.78
C ILE A 105 -9.02 5.26 -9.22
N LYS A 106 -8.22 5.74 -10.19
CA LYS A 106 -8.39 5.41 -11.62
C LYS A 106 -8.13 3.95 -11.95
N SER A 107 -7.33 3.24 -11.15
CA SER A 107 -6.95 1.85 -11.44
C SER A 107 -7.98 0.83 -10.98
N PHE A 108 -8.73 1.13 -9.91
CA PHE A 108 -9.71 0.20 -9.33
C PHE A 108 -11.16 0.65 -9.44
N GLY A 109 -11.41 1.94 -9.74
CA GLY A 109 -12.75 2.52 -9.65
C GLY A 109 -13.37 2.92 -10.97
N THR A 110 -14.64 2.57 -11.16
CA THR A 110 -15.62 3.40 -11.85
C THR A 110 -16.25 4.37 -10.84
N VAL A 111 -15.44 5.29 -10.31
CA VAL A 111 -15.96 6.33 -9.42
C VAL A 111 -16.68 7.37 -10.27
N ASP A 112 -17.88 7.77 -9.84
CA ASP A 112 -18.55 8.92 -10.44
C ASP A 112 -17.60 10.14 -10.42
N PRO A 113 -17.37 10.82 -11.55
CA PRO A 113 -16.46 11.96 -11.60
C PRO A 113 -16.73 13.05 -10.54
N SER A 114 -17.98 13.19 -10.09
CA SER A 114 -18.37 14.11 -9.01
C SER A 114 -17.75 13.77 -7.65
N HIS A 115 -17.50 12.48 -7.37
CA HIS A 115 -16.90 12.01 -6.12
C HIS A 115 -15.37 11.89 -6.18
N HIS A 116 -14.78 11.96 -7.37
CA HIS A 116 -13.34 11.75 -7.58
C HIS A 116 -12.49 12.70 -6.72
N ARG A 117 -12.85 13.99 -6.69
CA ARG A 117 -12.09 15.00 -5.94
C ARG A 117 -12.10 14.73 -4.44
N PHE A 118 -13.24 14.32 -3.89
CA PHE A 118 -13.36 13.98 -2.47
C PHE A 118 -12.47 12.76 -2.13
N LEU A 119 -12.58 11.69 -2.91
CA LEU A 119 -11.75 10.50 -2.70
C LEU A 119 -10.27 10.83 -2.86
N ASN A 120 -9.90 11.66 -3.84
CA ASN A 120 -8.52 12.02 -4.03
C ASN A 120 -7.97 12.80 -2.84
N ILE A 121 -8.73 13.77 -2.30
CA ILE A 121 -8.34 14.49 -1.08
C ILE A 121 -8.12 13.52 0.08
N LEU A 122 -9.10 12.66 0.35
CA LEU A 122 -9.04 11.71 1.47
C LEU A 122 -7.84 10.76 1.34
N GLN A 123 -7.64 10.17 0.17
CA GLN A 123 -6.54 9.25 -0.08
C GLN A 123 -5.18 9.96 -0.04
N SER A 124 -5.07 11.17 -0.59
CA SER A 124 -3.82 11.96 -0.53
C SER A 124 -3.39 12.23 0.90
N LEU A 125 -4.34 12.57 1.78
CA LEU A 125 -4.07 12.81 3.20
C LEU A 125 -3.60 11.52 3.90
N ILE A 126 -4.31 10.41 3.71
CA ILE A 126 -3.94 9.11 4.28
C ILE A 126 -2.52 8.70 3.84
N ILE A 127 -2.21 8.85 2.56
CA ILE A 127 -0.88 8.51 2.01
C ILE A 127 0.20 9.38 2.66
N TRP A 128 -0.03 10.69 2.75
CA TRP A 128 0.96 11.61 3.30
C TRP A 128 1.17 11.39 4.82
N PHE A 129 0.10 11.19 5.60
CA PHE A 129 0.21 10.88 7.02
C PHE A 129 0.97 9.58 7.26
N ASN A 130 0.66 8.52 6.52
CA ASN A 130 1.42 7.26 6.61
C ASN A 130 2.89 7.45 6.23
N ALA A 131 3.19 8.24 5.20
CA ALA A 131 4.57 8.54 4.81
C ALA A 131 5.33 9.27 5.93
N ARG A 132 4.67 10.22 6.62
CA ARG A 132 5.22 10.93 7.76
C ARG A 132 5.49 9.99 8.94
N ASP A 133 4.53 9.16 9.31
CA ASP A 133 4.64 8.21 10.42
C ASP A 133 5.76 7.18 10.19
N LEU A 134 5.96 6.78 8.93
CA LEU A 134 7.04 5.89 8.51
C LEU A 134 8.40 6.59 8.35
N GLY A 135 8.47 7.91 8.56
CA GLY A 135 9.71 8.69 8.41
C GLY A 135 10.22 8.79 6.96
N ILE A 136 9.31 8.70 5.99
CA ILE A 136 9.59 8.78 4.55
C ILE A 136 8.88 9.96 3.87
N ALA A 137 8.28 10.88 4.63
CA ALA A 137 7.80 12.15 4.08
C ALA A 137 8.98 13.06 3.70
N CYS A 138 8.81 13.86 2.65
CA CYS A 138 9.84 14.84 2.26
C CYS A 138 9.84 16.07 3.19
N GLU A 139 8.65 16.44 3.69
CA GLU A 139 8.46 17.62 4.53
C GLU A 139 8.58 17.28 6.02
N ASN A 140 9.27 18.13 6.79
CA ASN A 140 9.34 18.02 8.25
C ASN A 140 8.12 18.62 8.95
N GLU A 141 7.47 19.59 8.31
CA GLU A 141 6.28 20.28 8.81
C GLU A 141 5.05 19.91 7.98
N ILE A 142 3.86 20.04 8.57
CA ILE A 142 2.60 19.79 7.86
C ILE A 142 2.41 20.84 6.73
N PRO A 143 2.35 20.42 5.45
CA PRO A 143 2.17 21.32 4.32
C PRO A 143 0.85 22.13 4.41
N PRO A 144 0.80 23.39 3.94
CA PRO A 144 -0.42 24.17 3.92
C PRO A 144 -1.63 23.49 3.22
N PRO A 145 -1.44 22.74 2.11
CA PRO A 145 -2.53 21.97 1.51
C PRO A 145 -3.10 20.90 2.45
N VAL A 146 -2.26 20.19 3.21
CA VAL A 146 -2.68 19.17 4.17
C VAL A 146 -3.58 19.80 5.23
N LYS A 147 -3.15 20.92 5.85
CA LYS A 147 -3.95 21.65 6.84
C LYS A 147 -5.31 22.05 6.27
N SER A 148 -5.31 22.64 5.07
CA SER A 148 -6.53 23.11 4.42
C SER A 148 -7.50 21.97 4.12
N TYR A 149 -7.00 20.82 3.66
CA TYR A 149 -7.83 19.68 3.32
C TYR A 149 -8.38 18.94 4.55
N VAL A 150 -7.62 18.87 5.65
CA VAL A 150 -8.14 18.33 6.91
C VAL A 150 -9.27 19.19 7.44
N GLU A 151 -9.14 20.52 7.43
CA GLU A 151 -10.23 21.41 7.80
C GLU A 151 -11.45 21.24 6.88
N ILE A 152 -11.26 21.11 5.56
CA ILE A 152 -12.37 20.83 4.61
C ILE A 152 -13.09 19.53 4.98
N LEU A 153 -12.36 18.43 5.22
CA LEU A 153 -12.95 17.15 5.60
C LEU A 153 -13.72 17.25 6.91
N LYS A 154 -13.17 17.97 7.89
CA LYS A 154 -13.81 18.19 9.19
C LYS A 154 -15.10 19.00 9.07
N TYR A 155 -15.05 20.19 8.46
CA TYR A 155 -16.20 21.10 8.42
C TYR A 155 -17.32 20.63 7.49
N PHE A 156 -16.98 20.11 6.32
CA PHE A 156 -17.98 19.81 5.29
C PHE A 156 -18.42 18.34 5.27
N PHE A 157 -17.60 17.43 5.79
CA PHE A 157 -17.86 15.99 5.74
C PHE A 157 -17.91 15.34 7.12
N ASN A 158 -17.66 16.09 8.20
CA ASN A 158 -17.60 15.57 9.57
C ASN A 158 -16.59 14.41 9.72
N ILE A 159 -15.50 14.46 8.94
CA ILE A 159 -14.37 13.53 9.01
C ILE A 159 -13.21 14.29 9.65
N ASP A 160 -12.92 14.00 10.92
CA ASP A 160 -11.82 14.62 11.64
C ASP A 160 -10.54 13.77 11.51
N LEU A 161 -9.49 14.37 10.95
CA LEU A 161 -8.16 13.78 10.83
C LEU A 161 -7.11 14.55 11.65
N THR A 162 -7.54 15.43 12.56
CA THR A 162 -6.62 16.23 13.39
C THR A 162 -5.77 15.35 14.31
N ASP A 163 -6.24 14.14 14.64
CA ASP A 163 -5.46 13.17 15.44
C ASP A 163 -4.18 12.68 14.76
N PHE A 164 -4.04 12.89 13.45
CA PHE A 164 -2.84 12.54 12.67
C PHE A 164 -1.82 13.71 12.59
N TYR A 165 -2.08 14.83 13.27
CA TYR A 165 -1.17 15.99 13.31
C TYR A 165 0.05 15.76 14.20
#